data_AF-A0A4Z0GPZ5-F1
#
_entry.id   AF-A0A4Z0GPZ5-F1
#
_cell.length_a   1.000
_cell.length_b   1.000
_cell.length_c   1.000
_cell.angle_alpha   90.00
_cell.angle_beta   90.00
_cell.angle_gamma   90.00
#
_symmetry.space_group_name_H-M   'P 1'
#
loop_
_entity.id
_entity.type
_entity.pdbx_description
1 polymer ?
#
loop_
_entity_poly.entity_id
_entity_poly.type
_entity_poly.pdbx_seq_one_letter_code
_entity_poly.pdbx_strand_id
1 'polypeptide(L)'
;MSFMYGLETNDPKQAVDLWILGINNRSGAVQYAMLSPLLQEETKKQFEQLRWTTGQSSPWVDDLQVVKTAKISDTKIQFTLEYNLQSSYRNFGKYKKVITVERSTEEEMNWFITEIESQYNQWEAFTPAETTIK
;
A
#
# COMPACT_ATOMS: atom_id res chain seq x y z
N MET A 1 19.78 -18.48 -5.69
CA MET A 1 19.24 -17.15 -5.38
C MET A 1 17.77 -17.16 -5.79
N SER A 2 16.86 -17.30 -4.83
CA SER A 2 15.42 -17.23 -5.07
C SER A 2 15.03 -15.75 -5.16
N PHE A 3 14.12 -15.39 -6.07
CA PHE A 3 13.64 -14.00 -6.27
C PHE A 3 13.00 -13.37 -5.02
N MET A 4 12.76 -14.15 -3.96
CA MET A 4 12.18 -13.69 -2.69
C MET A 4 13.03 -12.70 -1.89
N TYR A 5 14.36 -12.77 -1.94
CA TYR A 5 15.24 -11.92 -1.12
C TYR A 5 15.32 -10.45 -1.58
N GLY A 6 14.80 -10.11 -2.77
CA GLY A 6 14.94 -8.75 -3.34
C GLY A 6 14.03 -7.69 -2.70
N LEU A 7 13.07 -8.11 -1.88
CA LEU A 7 12.02 -7.25 -1.31
C LEU A 7 11.88 -7.40 0.21
N GLU A 8 12.86 -8.01 0.87
CA GLU A 8 12.91 -8.04 2.33
C GLU A 8 13.10 -6.64 2.89
N THR A 9 12.21 -6.24 3.81
CA THR A 9 12.24 -4.91 4.39
C THR A 9 12.64 -5.00 5.86
N ASN A 10 13.84 -4.52 6.16
CA ASN A 10 14.36 -4.42 7.52
C ASN A 10 13.94 -3.09 8.19
N ASP A 11 13.36 -2.17 7.41
CA ASP A 11 12.84 -0.89 7.85
C ASP A 11 11.32 -0.82 7.56
N PRO A 12 10.47 -0.53 8.57
CA PRO A 12 9.02 -0.37 8.38
C PRO A 12 8.65 0.65 7.30
N LYS A 13 9.43 1.73 7.14
CA LYS A 13 9.17 2.76 6.12
C LYS A 13 9.45 2.21 4.72
N GLN A 14 10.43 1.31 4.58
CA GLN A 14 10.78 0.72 3.30
C GLN A 14 9.62 -0.11 2.71
N ALA A 15 8.86 -0.83 3.55
CA ALA A 15 7.64 -1.52 3.11
C ALA A 15 6.61 -0.56 2.52
N VAL A 16 6.41 0.60 3.16
CA VAL A 16 5.51 1.65 2.68
C VAL A 16 6.02 2.28 1.39
N ASP A 17 7.31 2.60 1.31
CA ASP A 17 7.91 3.22 0.13
C ASP A 17 7.85 2.30 -1.09
N LEU A 18 8.06 1.00 -0.92
CA LEU A 18 7.91 0.00 -1.98
C LEU A 18 6.45 -0.17 -2.39
N TRP A 19 5.50 -0.13 -1.45
CA TRP A 19 4.08 -0.14 -1.78
C TRP A 19 3.66 1.11 -2.58
N ILE A 20 4.15 2.31 -2.18
CA ILE A 20 3.96 3.56 -2.93
C ILE A 20 4.56 3.43 -4.34
N LEU A 21 5.76 2.85 -4.47
CA LEU A 21 6.37 2.57 -5.77
C LEU A 21 5.46 1.68 -6.63
N GLY A 22 4.84 0.67 -6.02
CA GLY A 22 3.85 -0.18 -6.66
C GLY A 22 2.61 0.60 -7.13
N ILE A 23 2.11 1.56 -6.35
CA ILE A 23 1.00 2.45 -6.75
C ILE A 23 1.40 3.29 -7.97
N ASN A 24 2.55 3.96 -7.90
CA ASN A 24 3.05 4.86 -8.95
C ASN A 24 3.28 4.12 -10.28
N ASN A 25 3.67 2.85 -10.22
CA ASN A 25 3.91 2.02 -11.40
C ASN A 25 2.74 1.10 -11.77
N ARG A 26 1.59 1.21 -11.08
CA ARG A 26 0.42 0.33 -11.28
C ARG A 26 0.76 -1.16 -11.19
N SER A 27 1.75 -1.49 -10.36
CA SER A 27 2.27 -2.83 -10.17
C SER A 27 1.62 -3.45 -8.93
N GLY A 28 0.56 -4.21 -9.16
CA GLY A 28 -0.09 -5.00 -8.13
C GLY A 28 0.85 -6.06 -7.54
N ALA A 29 1.80 -6.58 -8.32
CA ALA A 29 2.80 -7.53 -7.82
C ALA A 29 3.72 -6.91 -6.76
N VAL A 30 4.18 -5.67 -6.97
CA VAL A 30 5.00 -4.95 -5.97
C VAL A 30 4.18 -4.62 -4.73
N GLN A 31 2.94 -4.16 -4.90
CA GLN A 31 2.05 -3.89 -3.77
C GLN A 31 1.78 -5.16 -2.96
N TYR A 32 1.47 -6.27 -3.63
CA TYR A 32 1.17 -7.56 -3.02
C TYR A 32 2.36 -8.12 -2.23
N ALA A 33 3.57 -7.97 -2.75
CA ALA A 33 4.78 -8.46 -2.09
C ALA A 33 5.03 -7.79 -0.73
N MET A 34 4.51 -6.58 -0.49
CA MET A 34 4.64 -5.86 0.78
C MET A 34 3.59 -6.24 1.82
N LEU A 35 2.56 -7.00 1.43
CA LEU A 35 1.48 -7.41 2.31
C LEU A 35 1.92 -8.57 3.23
N SER A 36 1.33 -8.63 4.41
CA SER A 36 1.47 -9.77 5.32
C SER A 36 0.92 -11.06 4.69
N PRO A 37 1.37 -12.25 5.14
CA PRO A 37 0.84 -13.52 4.63
C PRO A 37 -0.69 -13.61 4.67
N LEU A 38 -1.31 -13.07 5.73
CA LEU A 38 -2.76 -13.01 5.86
C LEU A 38 -3.41 -12.13 4.77
N LEU A 39 -2.95 -10.89 4.61
CA LEU A 39 -3.48 -10.00 3.57
C LEU A 39 -3.20 -10.55 2.16
N GLN A 40 -2.05 -11.21 1.97
CA GLN A 40 -1.73 -11.91 0.73
C GLN A 40 -2.74 -13.01 0.43
N GLU A 41 -3.12 -13.83 1.41
CA GLU A 41 -4.12 -14.88 1.24
C GLU A 41 -5.50 -14.30 0.89
N GLU A 42 -5.93 -13.26 1.62
CA GLU A 42 -7.25 -12.64 1.46
C GLU A 42 -7.42 -11.94 0.10
N THR A 43 -6.34 -11.36 -0.43
CA THR A 43 -6.41 -10.47 -1.61
C THR A 43 -5.89 -11.09 -2.90
N LYS A 44 -5.19 -12.24 -2.84
CA LYS A 44 -4.54 -12.88 -4.01
C LYS A 44 -5.46 -13.00 -5.21
N LYS A 45 -6.67 -13.54 -5.01
CA LYS A 45 -7.64 -13.76 -6.08
C LYS A 45 -8.02 -12.45 -6.79
N GLN A 46 -8.14 -11.36 -6.06
CA GLN A 46 -8.48 -10.05 -6.62
C GLN A 46 -7.30 -9.48 -7.42
N PHE A 47 -6.06 -9.59 -6.91
CA PHE A 47 -4.86 -9.22 -7.67
C PHE A 47 -4.72 -10.05 -8.97
N GLU A 48 -4.97 -11.36 -8.92
CA GLU A 48 -4.95 -12.24 -10.09
C GLU A 48 -6.02 -11.86 -11.13
N GLN A 49 -7.23 -11.54 -10.68
CA GLN A 49 -8.32 -11.07 -11.55
C GLN A 49 -7.97 -9.76 -12.26
N LEU A 50 -7.26 -8.86 -11.56
CA LEU A 50 -6.72 -7.63 -12.12
C LEU A 50 -5.46 -7.84 -12.97
N ARG A 51 -5.02 -9.09 -13.17
CA ARG A 51 -3.77 -9.44 -13.88
C ARG A 51 -2.57 -8.69 -13.32
N TRP A 52 -2.52 -8.51 -12.00
CA TRP A 52 -1.47 -7.80 -11.27
C TRP A 52 -1.29 -6.33 -11.68
N THR A 53 -2.28 -5.73 -12.35
CA THR A 53 -2.29 -4.30 -12.69
C THR A 53 -3.30 -3.58 -11.80
N THR A 54 -2.88 -2.50 -11.15
CA THR A 54 -3.71 -1.77 -10.18
C THR A 54 -3.89 -0.30 -10.54
N GLY A 55 -4.86 0.37 -9.91
CA GLY A 55 -5.23 1.75 -10.20
C GLY A 55 -5.90 1.91 -11.57
N GLN A 56 -6.01 3.16 -12.01
CA GLN A 56 -6.67 3.52 -13.28
C GLN A 56 -5.98 4.71 -13.94
N SER A 57 -6.35 5.00 -15.20
CA SER A 57 -5.76 6.08 -15.98
C SER A 57 -6.27 7.47 -15.61
N SER A 58 -7.51 7.60 -15.15
CA SER A 58 -8.09 8.86 -14.71
C SER A 58 -9.36 8.64 -13.89
N PRO A 59 -9.52 9.31 -12.73
CA PRO A 59 -8.45 10.03 -12.03
C PRO A 59 -7.42 9.07 -11.41
N TRP A 60 -6.18 9.52 -11.28
CA TRP A 60 -5.07 8.76 -10.71
C TRP A 60 -4.58 9.41 -9.41
N VAL A 61 -3.95 8.59 -8.57
CA VAL A 61 -3.25 9.03 -7.37
C VAL A 61 -1.96 9.74 -7.81
N ASP A 62 -1.75 10.94 -7.31
CA ASP A 62 -0.58 11.79 -7.58
C ASP A 62 -0.03 12.37 -6.27
N ASP A 63 1.27 12.64 -6.21
CA ASP A 63 1.95 13.21 -5.03
C ASP A 63 1.69 12.44 -3.71
N LEU A 64 1.64 11.10 -3.80
CA LEU A 64 1.45 10.23 -2.63
C LEU A 64 2.70 10.20 -1.76
N GLN A 65 2.59 10.71 -0.54
CA GLN A 65 3.71 10.88 0.38
C GLN A 65 3.31 10.63 1.84
N VAL A 66 4.27 10.15 2.63
CA VAL A 66 4.11 10.00 4.08
C VAL A 66 4.15 11.37 4.75
N VAL A 67 3.08 11.74 5.47
CA VAL A 67 2.97 13.02 6.20
C VAL A 67 3.01 12.88 7.71
N LYS A 68 2.81 11.66 8.23
CA LYS A 68 2.90 11.36 9.67
C LYS A 68 3.34 9.93 9.90
N THR A 69 4.13 9.72 10.94
CA THR A 69 4.51 8.40 11.45
C THR A 69 4.18 8.34 12.94
N ALA A 70 3.52 7.27 13.37
CA ALA A 70 3.18 7.01 14.76
C ALA A 70 3.67 5.61 15.15
N LYS A 71 4.53 5.53 16.17
CA LYS A 71 4.97 4.26 16.75
C LYS A 71 3.88 3.77 17.71
N ILE A 72 3.26 2.63 17.40
CA ILE A 72 2.25 2.00 18.26
C ILE A 72 2.94 1.08 19.28
N SER A 73 3.95 0.33 18.83
CA SER A 73 4.85 -0.48 19.67
C SER A 73 6.22 -0.63 19.00
N ASP A 74 7.12 -1.42 19.57
CA ASP A 74 8.42 -1.74 18.95
C ASP A 74 8.29 -2.58 17.67
N THR A 75 7.14 -3.22 17.46
CA THR A 75 6.88 -4.12 16.33
C THR A 75 5.71 -3.66 15.47
N LYS A 76 5.12 -2.49 15.76
CA LYS A 76 3.94 -1.97 15.05
C LYS A 76 4.03 -0.47 14.88
N ILE A 77 4.00 -0.03 13.62
CA ILE A 77 4.11 1.38 13.25
C ILE A 77 2.98 1.71 12.27
N GLN A 78 2.43 2.91 12.43
CA GLN A 78 1.39 3.44 11.56
C GLN A 78 1.93 4.64 10.78
N PHE A 79 1.65 4.68 9.49
CA PHE A 79 1.99 5.77 8.59
C PHE A 79 0.71 6.41 8.06
N THR A 80 0.62 7.73 8.11
CA THR A 80 -0.42 8.47 7.40
C THR A 80 0.19 9.05 6.14
N LEU A 81 -0.43 8.74 5.01
CA LEU A 81 -0.09 9.24 3.69
C LEU A 81 -1.11 10.28 3.26
N GLU A 82 -0.67 11.29 2.53
CA GLU A 82 -1.50 12.27 1.83
C GLU A 82 -1.21 12.19 0.33
N TYR A 83 -2.22 12.39 -0.50
CA TYR A 83 -2.10 12.42 -1.96
C TYR A 83 -3.16 13.34 -2.58
N ASN A 84 -2.91 13.72 -3.82
CA ASN A 84 -3.91 14.32 -4.70
C ASN A 84 -4.56 13.24 -5.55
N LEU A 85 -5.88 13.34 -5.76
CA LEU A 85 -6.56 12.58 -6.79
C LEU A 85 -6.76 13.50 -8.00
N GLN A 86 -6.19 13.15 -9.15
CA GLN A 86 -6.10 14.09 -10.28
C GLN A 86 -6.49 13.45 -11.61
N SER A 87 -7.09 14.25 -12.49
CA SER A 87 -7.18 13.96 -13.92
C SER A 87 -6.47 15.05 -14.73
N SER A 88 -6.41 14.86 -16.05
CA SER A 88 -5.88 15.86 -16.98
C SER A 88 -6.64 17.19 -16.98
N TYR A 89 -7.88 17.23 -16.46
CA TYR A 89 -8.74 18.41 -16.53
C TYR A 89 -9.09 19.00 -15.17
N ARG A 90 -8.88 18.29 -14.06
CA ARG A 90 -9.11 18.81 -12.70
C ARG A 90 -8.38 18.02 -11.62
N ASN A 91 -8.16 18.67 -10.49
CA ASN A 91 -7.87 18.02 -9.21
C ASN A 91 -9.22 17.69 -8.50
N PHE A 92 -9.37 16.45 -8.03
CA PHE A 92 -10.56 15.94 -7.32
C PHE A 92 -10.48 16.13 -5.81
N GLY A 93 -9.33 16.52 -5.28
CA GLY A 93 -9.10 16.82 -3.89
C GLY A 93 -7.86 16.13 -3.34
N LYS A 94 -7.59 16.45 -2.07
CA LYS A 94 -6.59 15.77 -1.26
C LYS A 94 -7.25 14.73 -0.38
N TYR A 95 -6.63 13.57 -0.29
CA TYR A 95 -7.14 12.42 0.45
C TYR A 95 -6.03 11.78 1.27
N LYS A 96 -6.41 10.92 2.20
CA LYS A 96 -5.47 10.23 3.08
C LYS A 96 -5.61 8.72 3.01
N LYS A 97 -4.48 8.05 3.20
CA LYS A 97 -4.41 6.62 3.52
C LYS A 97 -3.68 6.43 4.84
N VAL A 98 -4.08 5.45 5.62
CA VAL A 98 -3.39 5.03 6.84
C VAL A 98 -2.91 3.61 6.64
N ILE A 99 -1.60 3.39 6.77
CA ILE A 99 -0.97 2.10 6.58
C ILE A 99 -0.39 1.64 7.91
N THR A 100 -0.77 0.46 8.35
CA THR A 100 -0.19 -0.22 9.50
C THR A 100 0.83 -1.24 9.01
N VAL A 101 2.03 -1.19 9.59
CA VAL A 101 3.11 -2.13 9.29
C VAL A 101 3.51 -2.83 10.58
N GLU A 102 3.63 -4.15 10.53
CA GLU A 102 4.04 -4.98 11.65
C GLU A 102 5.27 -5.83 11.30
N ARG A 103 6.14 -6.01 12.30
CA ARG A 103 7.33 -6.86 12.18
C ARG A 103 6.94 -8.31 12.44
N SER A 104 7.39 -9.20 11.56
CA SER A 104 7.27 -10.64 11.75
C SER A 104 7.98 -11.11 13.02
N THR A 105 7.43 -12.15 13.64
CA THR A 105 8.04 -12.86 14.77
C THR A 105 8.89 -14.06 14.33
N GLU A 106 9.01 -14.30 13.02
CA GLU A 106 9.80 -15.39 12.44
C GLU A 106 11.31 -15.09 12.39
N GLU A 107 12.12 -16.11 12.06
CA GLU A 107 13.59 -16.06 12.13
C GLU A 107 14.22 -14.99 11.22
N GLU A 108 13.55 -14.63 10.12
CA GLU A 108 13.92 -13.51 9.25
C GLU A 108 13.02 -12.29 9.58
N MET A 109 13.59 -11.31 10.29
CA MET A 109 12.87 -10.11 10.77
C MET A 109 12.44 -9.19 9.63
N ASN A 110 11.31 -9.49 9.00
CA ASN A 110 10.72 -8.68 7.93
C ASN A 110 9.54 -7.83 8.42
N TRP A 111 9.38 -6.65 7.83
CA TRP A 111 8.20 -5.79 8.03
C TRP A 111 7.17 -6.01 6.92
N PHE A 112 5.91 -6.09 7.31
CA PHE A 112 4.79 -6.32 6.41
C PHE A 112 3.67 -5.33 6.65
N ILE A 113 3.02 -4.89 5.57
CA ILE A 113 1.77 -4.15 5.66
C ILE A 113 0.69 -5.12 6.13
N THR A 114 0.07 -4.82 7.28
CA THR A 114 -1.02 -5.62 7.86
C THR A 114 -2.39 -4.98 7.70
N GLU A 115 -2.44 -3.69 7.37
CA GLU A 115 -3.69 -2.95 7.20
C GLU A 115 -3.47 -1.72 6.32
N ILE A 116 -4.42 -1.45 5.44
CA ILE A 116 -4.48 -0.21 4.67
C ILE A 116 -5.91 0.32 4.73
N GLU A 117 -6.06 1.49 5.34
CA GLU A 117 -7.31 2.22 5.38
C GLU A 117 -7.23 3.42 4.45
N SER A 118 -8.25 3.59 3.61
CA SER A 118 -8.33 4.67 2.64
C SER A 118 -9.58 5.50 2.87
N GLN A 119 -9.43 6.82 2.87
CA GLN A 119 -10.57 7.72 2.86
C GLN A 119 -11.39 7.49 1.59
N TYR A 120 -12.66 7.10 1.77
CA TYR A 120 -13.54 6.81 0.64
C TYR A 120 -13.75 8.05 -0.24
N ASN A 121 -13.68 7.84 -1.54
CA ASN A 121 -14.18 8.74 -2.55
C ASN A 121 -14.69 7.91 -3.73
N GLN A 122 -15.67 8.45 -4.46
CA GLN A 122 -16.32 7.72 -5.55
C GLN A 122 -15.48 7.65 -6.84
N TRP A 123 -14.34 8.34 -6.89
CA TRP A 123 -13.59 8.56 -8.13
C TRP A 123 -12.33 7.71 -8.23
N GLU A 124 -11.83 7.18 -7.12
CA GLU A 124 -10.59 6.44 -7.05
C GLU A 124 -10.79 4.93 -7.23
N ALA A 125 -9.85 4.32 -7.95
CA ALA A 125 -9.70 2.87 -8.00
C ALA A 125 -8.79 2.42 -6.85
N PHE A 126 -9.40 1.94 -5.76
CA PHE A 126 -8.70 1.36 -4.62
C PHE A 126 -8.09 0.00 -4.97
N THR A 127 -6.93 -0.31 -4.38
CA THR A 127 -6.25 -1.59 -4.58
C THR A 127 -6.86 -2.68 -3.69
N PRO A 128 -6.71 -3.97 -4.04
CA PRO A 128 -7.37 -5.08 -3.34
C PRO A 128 -7.20 -5.14 -1.82
N ALA A 129 -6.07 -4.67 -1.30
CA ALA A 129 -5.75 -4.72 0.13
C ALA A 129 -6.26 -3.50 0.92
N GLU A 130 -6.99 -2.59 0.29
CA GLU A 130 -7.47 -1.37 0.92
C GLU A 130 -8.90 -1.52 1.44
N THR A 131 -9.10 -1.16 2.70
CA THR A 131 -10.42 -0.96 3.27
C THR A 131 -10.79 0.51 3.17
N THR A 132 -11.99 0.81 2.65
CA THR A 132 -12.46 2.19 2.52
C THR A 132 -13.29 2.61 3.72
N ILE A 133 -13.01 3.80 4.27
CA ILE A 133 -13.71 4.39 5.41
C ILE A 133 -14.49 5.61 4.95
N LYS A 134 -15.77 5.68 5.32
CA LYS A 134 -16.68 6.78 4.97
C LYS A 134 -16.51 7.99 5.89
#